data_AF-A0A965ZSX9-F1
#
_entry.id   AF-A0A965ZSX9-F1
#
_cell.length_a   1.000
_cell.length_b   1.000
_cell.length_c   1.000
_cell.angle_alpha   90.00
_cell.angle_beta   90.00
_cell.angle_gamma   90.00
#
_symmetry.space_group_name_H-M   'P 1'
#
loop_
_entity.id
_entity.type
_entity.pdbx_description
1 polymer ?
#
loop_
_entity_poly.entity_id
_entity_poly.type
_entity_poly.pdbx_seq_one_letter_code
_entity_poly.pdbx_strand_id
1 'polypeptide(L)'
;MSLNKSAAITGFAEMPSSKQPESLTAMDIATRLAARAVADAGLDKSDIDGLLTVTPVAQPSILWPTALCETLNLDLAYFDSVDLGGASSAGMIWRAAAAIHSGMCRHVLCVASDVMCSDTFSNIISMAPPSDVEFELPYGNVPPLAGYGMITQRHMHEYGTTSTPCAHPVRCSATVRSRSMRYWRRR
;
A
#
# COMPACT_ATOMS: atom_id res chain seq x y z
N MET A 1 21.47 -4.93 14.66
CA MET A 1 21.25 -6.01 13.68
C MET A 1 21.03 -5.39 12.31
N SER A 2 21.61 -5.96 11.25
CA SER A 2 21.43 -5.47 9.86
C SER A 2 20.45 -6.40 9.12
N LEU A 3 19.45 -5.82 8.45
CA LEU A 3 18.50 -6.56 7.60
C LEU A 3 19.05 -6.86 6.19
N ASN A 4 20.31 -6.50 5.93
CA ASN A 4 20.89 -6.63 4.60
C ASN A 4 20.93 -8.11 4.19
N LYS A 5 20.43 -8.42 2.98
CA LYS A 5 20.28 -9.78 2.43
C LYS A 5 19.42 -10.75 3.27
N SER A 6 18.61 -10.25 4.20
CA SER A 6 17.73 -11.11 5.02
C SER A 6 16.44 -11.51 4.30
N ALA A 7 15.99 -10.72 3.33
CA ALA A 7 14.79 -10.99 2.53
C ALA A 7 14.98 -10.52 1.08
N ALA A 8 14.14 -11.04 0.19
CA ALA A 8 14.07 -10.65 -1.22
C ALA A 8 12.61 -10.63 -1.69
N ILE A 9 12.29 -9.74 -2.63
CA ILE A 9 10.99 -9.72 -3.32
C ILE A 9 11.07 -10.74 -4.45
N THR A 10 10.27 -11.79 -4.38
CA THR A 10 10.27 -12.90 -5.35
C THR A 10 9.17 -12.80 -6.38
N GLY A 11 8.10 -12.04 -6.12
CA GLY A 11 7.02 -11.79 -7.07
C GLY A 11 6.33 -10.45 -6.82
N PHE A 12 5.65 -9.94 -7.84
CA PHE A 12 4.93 -8.67 -7.81
C PHE A 12 3.70 -8.73 -8.73
N ALA A 13 2.62 -8.05 -8.31
CA ALA A 13 1.45 -7.86 -9.15
C ALA A 13 0.87 -6.46 -8.95
N GLU A 14 0.36 -5.89 -10.03
CA GLU A 14 -0.36 -4.63 -10.05
C GLU A 14 -1.57 -4.75 -10.98
N MET A 15 -2.63 -4.02 -10.66
CA MET A 15 -3.80 -3.85 -11.53
C MET A 15 -3.83 -2.43 -12.07
N PRO A 16 -4.27 -2.22 -13.33
CA PRO A 16 -4.35 -0.89 -13.90
C PRO A 16 -5.31 -0.01 -13.09
N SER A 17 -4.86 1.20 -12.74
CA SER A 17 -5.70 2.19 -12.07
C SER A 17 -6.81 2.67 -13.02
N SER A 18 -8.06 2.64 -12.56
CA SER A 18 -9.20 3.19 -13.30
C SER A 18 -9.89 4.27 -12.49
N LYS A 19 -10.37 5.32 -13.17
CA LYS A 19 -11.25 6.35 -12.57
C LYS A 19 -12.69 5.85 -12.43
N GLN A 20 -13.06 4.85 -13.23
CA GLN A 20 -14.32 4.15 -13.16
C GLN A 20 -13.96 2.70 -12.87
N PRO A 21 -13.74 2.35 -11.60
CA PRO A 21 -13.51 0.96 -11.26
C PRO A 21 -14.70 0.15 -11.78
N GLU A 22 -14.41 -1.03 -12.33
CA GLU A 22 -15.44 -2.07 -12.53
C GLU A 22 -16.16 -2.30 -11.19
N SER A 23 -17.29 -3.04 -11.18
CA SER A 23 -18.03 -3.37 -9.95
C SER A 23 -17.29 -4.35 -9.02
N LEU A 24 -15.98 -4.16 -8.86
CA LEU A 24 -15.08 -4.91 -8.00
C LEU A 24 -15.01 -4.23 -6.64
N THR A 25 -14.99 -5.04 -5.60
CA THR A 25 -14.72 -4.59 -4.24
C THR A 25 -13.21 -4.54 -3.98
N ALA A 26 -12.79 -3.86 -2.90
CA ALA A 26 -11.41 -3.91 -2.44
C ALA A 26 -10.96 -5.35 -2.17
N MET A 27 -11.86 -6.21 -1.68
CA MET A 27 -11.61 -7.63 -1.42
C MET A 27 -11.39 -8.43 -2.71
N ASP A 28 -12.15 -8.14 -3.77
CA ASP A 28 -11.94 -8.76 -5.09
C ASP A 28 -10.56 -8.40 -5.66
N ILE A 29 -10.18 -7.12 -5.53
CA ILE A 29 -8.88 -6.62 -5.99
C ILE A 29 -7.76 -7.25 -5.17
N ALA A 30 -7.88 -7.27 -3.84
CA ALA A 30 -6.92 -7.91 -2.94
C ALA A 30 -6.69 -9.38 -3.32
N THR A 31 -7.78 -10.13 -3.52
CA THR A 31 -7.74 -11.56 -3.85
C THR A 31 -7.08 -11.82 -5.20
N ARG A 32 -7.41 -11.03 -6.22
CA ARG A 32 -6.82 -11.13 -7.56
C ARG A 32 -5.33 -10.75 -7.56
N LEU A 33 -4.95 -9.70 -6.83
CA LEU A 33 -3.57 -9.28 -6.68
C LEU A 33 -2.74 -10.33 -5.93
N ALA A 34 -3.28 -10.87 -4.83
CA ALA A 34 -2.66 -11.94 -4.06
C ALA A 34 -2.36 -13.16 -4.93
N ALA A 35 -3.36 -13.66 -5.66
CA ALA A 35 -3.18 -14.82 -6.53
C ALA A 35 -2.13 -14.57 -7.64
N ARG A 36 -2.12 -13.38 -8.24
CA ARG A 36 -1.13 -13.02 -9.27
C ARG A 36 0.28 -12.89 -8.70
N ALA A 37 0.44 -12.27 -7.52
CA ALA A 37 1.74 -12.08 -6.90
C ALA A 37 2.36 -13.41 -6.45
N VAL A 38 1.54 -14.32 -5.89
CA VAL A 38 1.97 -15.69 -5.52
C VAL A 38 2.39 -16.48 -6.75
N ALA A 39 1.62 -16.41 -7.84
CA ALA A 39 1.94 -17.07 -9.10
C ALA A 39 3.23 -16.51 -9.74
N ASP A 40 3.43 -15.18 -9.73
CA ASP A 40 4.65 -14.53 -10.24
C ASP A 40 5.90 -14.93 -9.43
N ALA A 41 5.74 -15.17 -8.12
CA ALA A 41 6.79 -15.71 -7.26
C ALA A 41 7.10 -17.20 -7.51
N GLY A 42 6.27 -17.91 -8.28
CA GLY A 42 6.38 -19.35 -8.50
C GLY A 42 6.11 -20.19 -7.25
N LEU A 43 5.32 -19.65 -6.31
CA LEU A 43 4.94 -20.30 -5.06
C LEU A 43 3.52 -20.87 -5.15
N ASP A 44 3.20 -21.81 -4.27
CA ASP A 44 1.82 -22.18 -3.99
C ASP A 44 1.25 -21.26 -2.88
N LYS A 45 -0.07 -21.15 -2.85
CA LYS A 45 -0.77 -20.42 -1.79
C LYS A 45 -0.43 -20.96 -0.39
N SER A 46 -0.21 -22.27 -0.27
CA SER A 46 0.17 -22.93 0.99
C SER A 46 1.59 -22.60 1.47
N ASP A 47 2.43 -22.01 0.62
CA ASP A 47 3.77 -21.56 1.03
C ASP A 47 3.71 -20.23 1.80
N ILE A 48 2.60 -19.49 1.74
CA ILE A 48 2.44 -18.17 2.36
C ILE A 48 2.09 -18.32 3.84
N ASP A 49 3.01 -17.92 4.71
CA ASP A 49 2.88 -17.98 6.16
C ASP A 49 2.90 -16.58 6.83
N GLY A 50 2.96 -15.51 6.03
CA GLY A 50 2.86 -14.13 6.48
C GLY A 50 1.91 -13.27 5.65
N LEU A 51 1.15 -12.37 6.27
CA LEU A 51 0.25 -11.43 5.59
C LEU A 51 0.35 -10.01 6.15
N LEU A 52 0.71 -9.05 5.32
CA LEU A 52 0.68 -7.63 5.65
C LEU A 52 -0.30 -6.93 4.73
N THR A 53 -1.19 -6.12 5.31
CA THR A 53 -2.23 -5.42 4.55
C THR A 53 -2.32 -3.95 4.90
N VAL A 54 -3.00 -3.20 4.05
CA VAL A 54 -3.51 -1.86 4.36
C VAL A 54 -5.03 -1.92 4.33
N THR A 55 -5.68 -1.39 5.35
CA THR A 55 -7.14 -1.30 5.39
C THR A 55 -7.61 -0.35 4.28
N PRO A 56 -8.54 -0.78 3.40
CA PRO A 56 -9.08 0.09 2.37
C PRO A 56 -9.91 1.21 3.00
N VAL A 57 -9.71 2.42 2.49
CA VAL A 57 -10.42 3.62 2.91
C VAL A 57 -11.85 3.63 2.37
N ALA A 58 -12.11 3.02 1.21
CA ALA A 58 -13.46 2.95 0.65
C ALA A 58 -14.37 1.99 1.41
N GLN A 59 -13.80 0.94 1.98
CA GLN A 59 -14.53 -0.15 2.65
C GLN A 59 -13.86 -0.47 3.98
N PRO A 60 -13.83 0.49 4.93
CA PRO A 60 -13.14 0.30 6.19
C PRO A 60 -13.78 -0.86 6.94
N SER A 61 -12.95 -1.78 7.40
CA SER A 61 -13.39 -2.97 8.12
C SER A 61 -12.53 -3.19 9.35
N ILE A 62 -13.21 -3.51 10.45
CA ILE A 62 -12.56 -4.01 11.65
C ILE A 62 -12.02 -5.41 11.31
N LEU A 63 -10.74 -5.66 11.62
CA LEU A 63 -10.06 -6.93 11.34
C LEU A 63 -9.90 -7.24 9.83
N TRP A 64 -9.64 -6.22 9.01
CA TRP A 64 -9.34 -6.40 7.58
C TRP A 64 -8.30 -7.51 7.26
N PRO A 65 -7.15 -7.61 7.96
CA PRO A 65 -6.20 -8.70 7.71
C PRO A 65 -6.81 -10.09 7.92
N THR A 66 -7.66 -10.25 8.93
CA THR A 66 -8.35 -11.52 9.23
C THR A 66 -9.35 -11.87 8.14
N ALA A 67 -10.17 -10.91 7.70
CA ALA A 67 -11.12 -11.13 6.61
C ALA A 67 -10.43 -11.54 5.31
N LEU A 68 -9.29 -10.92 4.98
CA LEU A 68 -8.50 -11.31 3.80
C LEU A 68 -7.85 -12.69 3.97
N CYS A 69 -7.35 -13.01 5.16
CA CYS A 69 -6.80 -14.33 5.48
C CYS A 69 -7.86 -15.43 5.28
N GLU A 70 -9.07 -15.23 5.78
CA GLU A 70 -10.19 -16.18 5.62
C GLU A 70 -10.60 -16.30 4.15
N THR A 71 -10.69 -15.18 3.42
CA THR A 71 -11.06 -15.16 2.01
C THR A 71 -10.04 -15.91 1.14
N LEU A 72 -8.75 -15.73 1.43
CA LEU A 72 -7.67 -16.45 0.76
C LEU A 72 -7.48 -17.87 1.29
N ASN A 73 -8.06 -18.21 2.45
CA ASN A 73 -7.86 -19.47 3.14
C ASN A 73 -6.36 -19.78 3.32
N LEU A 74 -5.66 -18.86 4.00
CA LEU A 74 -4.23 -18.96 4.34
C LEU A 74 -4.04 -19.48 5.76
N ASP A 75 -2.93 -20.19 5.99
CA ASP A 75 -2.49 -20.60 7.32
C ASP A 75 -1.27 -19.75 7.72
N LEU A 76 -1.48 -18.75 8.59
CA LEU A 76 -0.51 -17.68 8.82
C LEU A 76 0.12 -17.77 10.21
N ALA A 77 1.45 -17.67 10.26
CA ALA A 77 2.21 -17.50 11.50
C ALA A 77 2.31 -16.03 11.94
N TYR A 78 2.25 -15.09 10.98
CA TYR A 78 2.33 -13.66 11.23
C TYR A 78 1.38 -12.88 10.32
N PHE A 79 0.56 -12.00 10.89
CA PHE A 79 -0.21 -11.06 10.09
C PHE A 79 -0.44 -9.74 10.81
N ASP A 80 -0.52 -8.65 10.06
CA ASP A 80 -0.67 -7.29 10.60
C ASP A 80 -1.32 -6.34 9.58
N SER A 81 -1.87 -5.23 10.07
CA SER A 81 -2.29 -4.09 9.26
C SER A 81 -1.31 -2.93 9.43
N VAL A 82 -0.83 -2.39 8.32
CA VAL A 82 0.15 -1.29 8.32
C VAL A 82 -0.51 -0.01 7.85
N ASP A 83 -0.61 0.95 8.77
CA ASP A 83 -1.11 2.28 8.47
C ASP A 83 -0.01 3.34 8.68
N LEU A 84 0.58 3.75 7.56
CA LEU A 84 1.52 4.86 7.44
C LEU A 84 1.11 5.78 6.26
N GLY A 85 -0.19 5.79 5.93
CA GLY A 85 -0.71 6.48 4.75
C GLY A 85 -0.01 6.06 3.44
N GLY A 86 0.45 7.03 2.65
CA GLY A 86 1.13 6.76 1.37
C GLY A 86 2.45 5.97 1.50
N ALA A 87 3.03 5.87 2.71
CA ALA A 87 4.23 5.11 2.97
C ALA A 87 3.96 3.66 3.39
N SER A 88 2.70 3.24 3.53
CA SER A 88 2.35 1.90 4.02
C SER A 88 2.99 0.78 3.21
N SER A 89 3.07 0.89 1.88
CA SER A 89 3.71 -0.13 1.02
C SER A 89 5.19 -0.35 1.37
N ALA A 90 5.95 0.72 1.59
CA ALA A 90 7.34 0.62 2.02
C ALA A 90 7.43 0.10 3.47
N GLY A 91 6.51 0.54 4.33
CA GLY A 91 6.39 0.06 5.71
C GLY A 91 6.09 -1.43 5.84
N MET A 92 5.29 -1.98 4.92
CA MET A 92 5.01 -3.42 4.83
C MET A 92 6.27 -4.18 4.43
N ILE A 93 7.00 -3.73 3.40
CA ILE A 93 8.25 -4.40 2.96
C ILE A 93 9.28 -4.45 4.10
N TRP A 94 9.44 -3.36 4.85
CA TRP A 94 10.35 -3.33 5.99
C TRP A 94 9.93 -4.31 7.10
N ARG A 95 8.65 -4.35 7.46
CA ARG A 95 8.10 -5.29 8.45
C ARG A 95 8.23 -6.75 8.00
N ALA A 96 7.97 -7.04 6.73
CA ALA A 96 8.15 -8.36 6.14
C ALA A 96 9.62 -8.81 6.25
N ALA A 97 10.57 -7.94 5.91
CA ALA A 97 11.99 -8.24 6.04
C ALA A 97 12.40 -8.49 7.50
N ALA A 98 11.85 -7.72 8.45
CA ALA A 98 12.10 -7.92 9.87
C ALA A 98 11.51 -9.23 10.39
N ALA A 99 10.27 -9.58 10.00
CA ALA A 99 9.59 -10.80 10.42
C ALA A 99 10.30 -12.07 9.88
N ILE A 100 10.75 -12.02 8.62
CA ILE A 100 11.58 -13.09 8.02
C ILE A 100 12.93 -13.19 8.76
N HIS A 101 13.58 -12.06 9.04
CA HIS A 101 14.86 -12.05 9.75
C HIS A 101 14.75 -12.62 11.17
N SER A 102 13.65 -12.38 11.87
CA SER A 102 13.40 -12.93 13.21
C SER A 102 12.93 -14.38 13.20
N GLY A 103 12.69 -14.98 12.03
CA GLY A 103 12.21 -16.35 11.90
C GLY A 103 10.72 -16.54 12.26
N MET A 104 9.93 -15.47 12.23
CA MET A 104 8.47 -15.56 12.48
C MET A 104 7.73 -16.19 11.29
N CYS A 105 8.22 -15.94 10.08
CA CYS A 105 7.64 -16.40 8.82
C CYS A 105 8.71 -16.52 7.73
N ARG A 106 8.40 -17.20 6.63
CA ARG A 106 9.31 -17.45 5.49
C ARG A 106 8.86 -16.71 4.23
N HIS A 107 7.56 -16.64 3.98
CA HIS A 107 6.96 -16.02 2.80
C HIS A 107 5.83 -15.09 3.21
N VAL A 108 6.10 -13.78 3.09
CA VAL A 108 5.15 -12.74 3.47
C VAL A 108 4.50 -12.15 2.23
N LEU A 109 3.17 -12.21 2.17
CA LEU A 109 2.37 -11.53 1.17
C LEU A 109 2.02 -10.12 1.66
N CYS A 110 2.38 -9.10 0.89
CA CYS A 110 2.02 -7.70 1.17
C CYS A 110 0.94 -7.24 0.19
N VAL A 111 -0.24 -6.85 0.67
CA VAL A 111 -1.39 -6.50 -0.17
C VAL A 111 -1.93 -5.11 0.19
N ALA A 112 -2.01 -4.24 -0.81
CA ALA A 112 -2.74 -2.98 -0.74
C ALA A 112 -3.75 -2.93 -1.88
N SER A 113 -5.00 -2.63 -1.55
CA SER A 113 -6.13 -2.62 -2.49
C SER A 113 -7.16 -1.61 -2.03
N ASP A 114 -7.68 -0.80 -2.94
CA ASP A 114 -8.73 0.15 -2.61
C ASP A 114 -9.56 0.51 -3.83
N VAL A 115 -10.79 0.99 -3.60
CA VAL A 115 -11.74 1.40 -4.64
C VAL A 115 -12.25 2.80 -4.31
N MET A 116 -11.40 3.81 -4.53
CA MET A 116 -11.77 5.20 -4.31
C MET A 116 -12.84 5.65 -5.31
N CYS A 117 -14.01 6.03 -4.79
CA CYS A 117 -15.07 6.71 -5.54
C CYS A 117 -15.31 8.11 -4.96
N SER A 118 -16.03 8.98 -5.66
CA SER A 118 -16.37 10.32 -5.18
C SER A 118 -17.07 10.29 -3.81
N ASP A 119 -17.91 9.27 -3.56
CA ASP A 119 -18.63 9.12 -2.29
C ASP A 119 -17.71 8.70 -1.13
N THR A 120 -16.53 8.13 -1.42
CA THR A 120 -15.54 7.70 -0.44
C THR A 120 -14.92 8.85 0.34
N PHE A 121 -15.03 10.10 -0.16
CA PHE A 121 -14.51 11.27 0.55
C PHE A 121 -15.16 11.45 1.93
N SER A 122 -16.42 11.06 2.09
CA SER A 122 -17.12 11.09 3.39
C SER A 122 -16.52 10.12 4.43
N ASN A 123 -16.01 8.97 3.97
CA ASN A 123 -15.35 8.00 4.84
C ASN A 123 -14.01 8.53 5.35
N ILE A 124 -13.26 9.27 4.52
CA ILE A 124 -11.99 9.90 4.92
C ILE A 124 -12.21 10.88 6.07
N ILE A 125 -13.26 11.71 5.99
CA ILE A 125 -13.60 12.66 7.07
C ILE A 125 -14.01 11.90 8.34
N SER A 126 -14.74 10.80 8.21
CA SER A 126 -15.19 9.99 9.34
C SER A 126 -14.04 9.27 10.06
N MET A 127 -12.90 9.08 9.37
CA MET A 127 -11.68 8.50 9.93
C MET A 127 -10.68 9.56 10.43
N ALA A 128 -11.05 10.84 10.45
CA ALA A 128 -10.19 11.91 10.93
C ALA A 128 -9.84 11.71 12.43
N PRO A 129 -8.56 11.86 12.83
CA PRO A 129 -8.19 11.79 14.23
C PRO A 129 -8.86 12.92 15.02
N PRO A 130 -9.05 12.77 16.35
CA PRO A 130 -9.69 13.79 17.18
C PRO A 130 -9.05 15.17 17.06
N SER A 131 -7.73 15.23 16.87
CA SER A 131 -6.99 16.47 16.61
C SER A 131 -7.51 17.22 15.40
N ASP A 132 -7.83 16.51 14.32
CA ASP A 132 -8.29 17.13 13.08
C ASP A 132 -9.71 17.65 13.25
N VAL A 133 -10.54 16.97 14.04
CA VAL A 133 -11.89 17.43 14.39
C VAL A 133 -11.87 18.72 15.20
N GLU A 134 -10.90 18.88 16.09
CA GLU A 134 -10.78 20.06 16.95
C GLU A 134 -10.05 21.23 16.27
N PHE A 135 -8.98 20.95 15.53
CA PHE A 135 -8.03 21.97 15.07
C PHE A 135 -8.03 22.20 13.56
N GLU A 136 -8.61 21.31 12.75
CA GLU A 136 -8.53 21.40 11.29
C GLU A 136 -9.91 21.62 10.66
N LEU A 137 -10.87 20.74 10.96
CA LEU A 137 -12.23 20.79 10.40
C LEU A 137 -12.96 22.12 10.67
N PRO A 138 -12.92 22.74 11.87
CA PRO A 138 -13.62 24.00 12.13
C PRO A 138 -13.10 25.18 11.28
N TYR A 139 -11.85 25.09 10.82
CA TYR A 139 -11.21 26.12 9.99
C TYR A 139 -11.26 25.79 8.49
N GLY A 140 -11.98 24.72 8.12
CA GLY A 140 -12.10 24.28 6.72
C GLY A 140 -10.85 23.59 6.18
N ASN A 141 -9.88 23.23 7.02
CA ASN A 141 -8.77 22.38 6.62
C ASN A 141 -9.26 20.93 6.59
N VAL A 142 -9.59 20.43 5.41
CA VAL A 142 -10.04 19.04 5.23
C VAL A 142 -8.82 18.15 4.87
N PRO A 143 -8.40 17.24 5.77
CA PRO A 143 -7.31 16.31 5.50
C PRO A 143 -7.69 15.32 4.38
N PRO A 144 -6.72 14.84 3.59
CA PRO A 144 -5.29 15.19 3.60
C PRO A 144 -4.93 16.35 2.65
N LEU A 145 -5.87 16.83 1.84
CA LEU A 145 -5.58 17.69 0.69
C LEU A 145 -5.02 19.06 1.09
N ALA A 146 -5.63 19.71 2.08
CA ALA A 146 -5.23 21.05 2.47
C ALA A 146 -3.88 21.07 3.21
N GLY A 147 -3.55 20.03 3.98
CA GLY A 147 -2.21 19.84 4.55
C GLY A 147 -1.11 19.75 3.48
N TYR A 148 -1.30 18.94 2.44
CA TYR A 148 -0.34 18.87 1.32
C TYR A 148 -0.23 20.21 0.57
N GLY A 149 -1.34 20.93 0.43
CA GLY A 149 -1.34 22.28 -0.14
C GLY A 149 -0.46 23.25 0.64
N MET A 150 -0.59 23.28 1.97
CA MET A 150 0.22 24.17 2.83
C MET A 150 1.71 23.81 2.81
N ILE A 151 2.05 22.52 2.85
CA ILE A 151 3.45 22.05 2.72
C ILE A 151 4.02 22.50 1.37
N THR A 152 3.25 22.36 0.30
CA THR A 152 3.65 22.79 -1.05
C THR A 152 3.89 24.30 -1.08
N GLN A 153 2.98 25.11 -0.54
CA GLN A 153 3.16 26.57 -0.45
C GLN A 153 4.41 26.96 0.34
N ARG A 154 4.66 26.29 1.47
CA ARG A 154 5.87 26.52 2.28
C ARG A 154 7.14 26.20 1.49
N HIS A 155 7.16 25.08 0.78
CA HIS A 155 8.27 24.71 -0.09
C HIS A 155 8.51 25.75 -1.19
N MET A 156 7.44 26.26 -1.82
CA MET A 156 7.51 27.33 -2.82
C MET A 156 8.09 28.62 -2.24
N HIS A 157 7.71 28.98 -1.01
CA HIS A 157 8.23 30.15 -0.32
C HIS A 157 9.72 30.01 0.05
N GLU A 158 10.15 28.85 0.57
CA GLU A 158 11.54 28.64 1.02
C GLU A 158 12.53 28.42 -0.11
N TYR A 159 12.15 27.63 -1.12
CA TYR A 159 13.07 27.17 -2.16
C TYR A 159 12.81 27.82 -3.52
N GLY A 160 11.82 28.73 -3.61
CA GLY A 160 11.50 29.45 -4.84
C GLY A 160 10.95 28.56 -5.95
N THR A 161 10.47 27.34 -5.64
CA THR A 161 9.82 26.48 -6.64
C THR A 161 8.54 27.14 -7.13
N THR A 162 8.34 27.21 -8.43
CA THR A 162 7.12 27.79 -9.03
C THR A 162 6.00 26.76 -9.11
N SER A 163 4.76 27.19 -9.32
CA SER A 163 3.62 26.31 -9.63
C SER A 163 3.72 25.64 -11.01
N THR A 164 4.65 26.13 -11.85
CA THR A 164 4.83 25.77 -13.26
C THR A 164 5.83 24.63 -13.55
N PRO A 165 6.07 23.67 -12.63
CA PRO A 165 6.50 22.32 -13.03
C PRO A 165 5.46 21.22 -12.83
N CYS A 166 4.28 21.49 -12.24
CA CYS A 166 3.22 20.46 -12.09
C CYS A 166 2.55 20.07 -13.42
N ALA A 167 2.84 20.79 -14.51
CA ALA A 167 2.37 20.49 -15.87
C ALA A 167 3.30 19.59 -16.67
N HIS A 168 4.50 19.26 -16.18
CA HIS A 168 5.15 18.04 -16.67
C HIS A 168 4.38 16.88 -16.06
N PRO A 169 3.72 16.03 -16.85
CA PRO A 169 3.31 14.75 -16.34
C PRO A 169 4.61 14.05 -15.97
N VAL A 170 4.99 14.11 -14.70
CA VAL A 170 5.64 12.96 -14.09
C VAL A 170 4.60 11.88 -14.23
N ARG A 171 4.64 11.23 -15.40
CA ARG A 171 4.02 9.96 -15.67
C ARG A 171 4.80 8.98 -14.82
N CYS A 172 4.62 9.07 -13.50
CA CYS A 172 4.71 7.94 -12.59
C CYS A 172 3.52 7.02 -12.89
N SER A 173 3.34 6.65 -14.16
CA SER A 173 3.03 5.25 -14.39
C SER A 173 4.26 4.54 -13.84
N ALA A 174 4.10 3.76 -12.78
CA ALA A 174 5.03 2.69 -12.44
C ALA A 174 5.00 1.66 -13.58
N THR A 175 5.32 2.07 -14.81
CA THR A 175 5.72 1.13 -15.83
C THR A 175 7.07 0.66 -15.38
N VAL A 176 7.10 -0.47 -14.68
CA VAL A 176 8.28 -1.32 -14.57
C VAL A 176 8.74 -1.56 -16.00
N ARG A 177 9.63 -0.71 -16.51
CA ARG A 177 10.31 -0.92 -17.76
C ARG A 177 11.13 -2.18 -17.53
N SER A 178 10.72 -3.27 -18.17
CA SER A 178 11.37 -4.60 -18.18
C SER A 178 12.75 -4.59 -18.84
N ARG A 179 13.58 -3.56 -18.59
CA ARG A 179 14.97 -3.52 -19.02
C ARG A 179 15.84 -4.16 -17.95
N SER A 180 15.93 -5.48 -18.07
CA SER A 180 17.13 -6.27 -17.76
C SER A 180 17.51 -6.35 -16.27
N MET A 181 16.66 -7.01 -15.48
CA MET A 181 17.13 -7.69 -14.27
C MET A 181 18.17 -8.75 -14.70
N ARG A 182 19.45 -8.41 -14.59
CA ARG A 182 20.54 -9.38 -14.74
C ARG A 182 20.48 -10.31 -13.54
N TYR A 183 19.96 -11.51 -13.79
CA TYR A 183 20.02 -12.66 -12.90
C TYR A 183 21.42 -12.79 -12.28
N TRP A 184 21.49 -12.74 -10.95
CA TRP A 184 22.64 -13.22 -10.21
C TRP A 184 22.72 -14.74 -10.38
N ARG A 185 23.50 -15.19 -11.37
CA ARG A 185 23.93 -16.58 -11.47
C ARG A 185 24.79 -16.91 -10.25
N ARG A 186 24.38 -17.94 -9.51
CA ARG A 186 25.19 -18.61 -8.48
C ARG A 186 26.56 -18.99 -9.06
N ARG A 187 27.62 -18.65 -8.33
CA ARG A 187 28.86 -19.43 -8.31
C ARG A 187 28.87 -20.23 -7.03
#